data_AF-A0A7X0I9F4-F1
#
_entry.id   AF-A0A7X0I9F4-F1
#
_cell.length_a   1.000
_cell.length_b   1.000
_cell.length_c   1.000
_cell.angle_alpha   90.00
_cell.angle_beta   90.00
_cell.angle_gamma   90.00
#
_symmetry.space_group_name_H-M   'P 1'
#
loop_
_entity.id
_entity.type
_entity.pdbx_description
1 polymer ?
#
loop_
_entity_poly.entity_id
_entity_poly.type
_entity_poly.pdbx_seq_one_letter_code
_entity_poly.pdbx_strand_id
1 'polypeptide(L)'
;MTLPQPPDECWEHSPEAADHPLAGLLSVWRAEHCDPSLFDPLIKLCAEAIPDTAGPQSLVRFARGFHDFTIDLLGEKPEEEREPVRVARRHAFRQVVLGVERLDQMLGELDTGPLMRTVVQTRSGIVHCGRVRPGEYLVAAARDVDDLELTDRRLCTLVTKIRNELHGLSDEDPGGYSDALVSLERSGPISNRPGESAFSPDVRQVMDANLSVDDLHYLALYKDWRPVYSCDVFDAPRLKSAFFTMTRHRRRELYDDLVHKARRDINHLGRSVRDVIGAGPIRIVLDVESGAVYTHVLDLDGDFLVGVTLRQSAVFRAEKRMQKVVQHILRSPADN
;
A
#
# COMPACT_ATOMS: atom_id res chain seq x y z
N MET A 1 21.87 -0.17 34.91
CA MET A 1 20.47 -0.59 34.67
C MET A 1 20.49 -1.61 33.55
N THR A 2 20.40 -2.89 33.92
CA THR A 2 20.21 -3.99 32.97
C THR A 2 18.79 -3.87 32.43
N LEU A 3 18.63 -3.80 31.12
CA LEU A 3 17.30 -3.91 30.50
C LEU A 3 16.70 -5.25 30.91
N PRO A 4 15.40 -5.32 31.27
CA PRO A 4 14.74 -6.60 31.52
C PRO A 4 14.90 -7.46 30.26
N GLN A 5 15.34 -8.71 30.44
CA GLN A 5 15.30 -9.67 29.35
C GLN A 5 13.82 -9.85 28.94
N PRO A 6 13.51 -9.87 27.64
CA PRO A 6 12.18 -10.27 27.21
C PRO A 6 11.89 -11.67 27.75
N PRO A 7 10.64 -11.97 28.12
CA PRO A 7 10.25 -13.33 28.53
C PRO A 7 10.67 -14.34 27.44
N ASP A 8 10.94 -15.58 27.83
CA ASP A 8 11.25 -16.68 26.91
C ASP A 8 10.14 -16.79 25.84
N GLU A 9 10.32 -16.12 24.70
CA GLU A 9 9.39 -16.09 23.58
C GLU A 9 9.45 -17.46 22.89
N CYS A 10 8.50 -18.34 23.19
CA CYS A 10 8.43 -19.67 22.59
C CYS A 10 7.97 -19.55 21.13
N TRP A 11 8.92 -19.63 20.19
CA TRP A 11 8.64 -19.83 18.77
C TRP A 11 8.29 -21.29 18.53
N GLU A 12 7.15 -21.54 17.90
CA GLU A 12 6.70 -22.88 17.58
C GLU A 12 6.89 -23.16 16.09
N HIS A 13 7.42 -24.34 15.77
CA HIS A 13 7.18 -24.93 14.45
C HIS A 13 5.69 -25.29 14.43
N SER A 14 4.89 -24.51 13.69
CA SER A 14 3.44 -24.70 13.70
C SER A 14 3.11 -26.15 13.27
N PRO A 15 2.47 -26.96 14.12
CA PRO A 15 2.04 -28.31 13.72
C PRO A 15 1.04 -28.29 12.56
N GLU A 16 0.40 -27.14 12.31
CA GLU A 16 -0.53 -26.90 11.20
C GLU A 16 0.20 -26.60 9.89
N ALA A 17 1.49 -26.26 9.97
CA ALA A 17 2.39 -26.16 8.83
C ALA A 17 3.11 -27.48 8.52
N ALA A 18 2.84 -28.57 9.24
CA ALA A 18 3.51 -29.86 9.02
C ALA A 18 3.30 -30.41 7.60
N ASP A 19 2.11 -30.19 7.03
CA ASP A 19 1.77 -30.56 5.65
C ASP A 19 2.05 -29.41 4.65
N HIS A 20 2.57 -28.28 5.11
CA HIS A 20 2.88 -27.13 4.26
C HIS A 20 4.16 -27.41 3.46
N PRO A 21 4.26 -26.98 2.18
CA PRO A 21 5.47 -27.15 1.37
C PRO A 21 6.76 -26.61 2.01
N LEU A 22 6.62 -25.71 2.99
CA LEU A 22 7.69 -25.02 3.70
C LEU A 22 7.77 -25.37 5.19
N ALA A 23 7.27 -26.55 5.62
CA ALA A 23 7.20 -26.97 7.03
C ALA A 23 8.51 -26.80 7.85
N GLY A 24 9.68 -26.81 7.18
CA GLY A 24 10.99 -26.57 7.81
C GLY A 24 11.53 -25.13 7.75
N LEU A 25 10.94 -24.27 6.92
CA LEU A 25 11.35 -22.86 6.75
C LEU A 25 10.44 -21.90 7.51
N LEU A 26 9.16 -22.28 7.65
CA LEU A 26 8.13 -21.46 8.21
C LEU A 26 8.17 -21.54 9.74
N SER A 27 8.28 -20.38 10.38
CA SER A 27 8.22 -20.24 11.84
C SER A 27 7.02 -19.40 12.22
N VAL A 28 6.37 -19.76 13.34
CA VAL A 28 5.25 -18.99 13.90
C VAL A 28 5.60 -18.55 15.31
N TRP A 29 5.36 -17.28 15.60
CA TRP A 29 5.32 -16.74 16.94
C TRP A 29 3.94 -16.21 17.25
N ARG A 30 3.50 -16.39 18.49
CA ARG A 30 2.19 -16.00 18.97
C ARG A 30 2.33 -15.34 20.33
N ALA A 31 1.63 -14.24 20.54
CA ALA A 31 1.55 -13.60 21.83
C ALA A 31 0.72 -14.43 22.83
N GLU A 32 1.01 -14.31 24.12
CA GLU A 32 0.32 -15.06 25.19
C GLU A 32 -1.20 -14.86 25.20
N HIS A 33 -1.70 -13.70 24.74
CA HIS A 33 -3.13 -13.39 24.72
C HIS A 33 -3.88 -14.03 23.55
N CYS A 34 -3.19 -14.66 22.61
CA CYS A 34 -3.81 -15.28 21.45
C CYS A 34 -4.26 -16.71 21.76
N ASP A 35 -5.56 -16.88 22.02
CA ASP A 35 -6.20 -18.18 22.21
C ASP A 35 -6.02 -19.06 20.95
N PRO A 36 -5.42 -20.26 21.06
CA PRO A 36 -5.24 -21.14 19.91
C PRO A 36 -6.53 -21.42 19.13
N SER A 37 -7.63 -21.73 19.82
CA SER A 37 -8.89 -22.07 19.16
C SER A 37 -9.45 -20.94 18.27
N LEU A 38 -9.06 -19.70 18.54
CA LEU A 38 -9.47 -18.51 17.77
C LEU A 38 -8.46 -18.11 16.70
N PHE A 39 -7.16 -18.27 16.97
CA PHE A 39 -6.09 -17.79 16.10
C PHE A 39 -5.52 -18.84 15.14
N ASP A 40 -5.64 -20.13 15.46
CA ASP A 40 -5.20 -21.24 14.62
C ASP A 40 -5.79 -21.17 13.19
N PRO A 41 -7.11 -20.97 12.97
CA PRO A 41 -7.65 -20.82 11.62
C PRO A 41 -7.07 -19.62 10.85
N LEU A 42 -6.78 -18.52 11.55
CA LEU A 42 -6.23 -17.30 10.97
C LEU A 42 -4.75 -17.48 10.59
N ILE A 43 -3.97 -18.09 11.48
CA ILE A 43 -2.56 -18.43 11.24
C ILE A 43 -2.46 -19.39 10.06
N LYS A 44 -3.33 -20.40 9.98
CA LYS A 44 -3.40 -21.31 8.84
C LYS A 44 -3.64 -20.58 7.51
N LEU A 45 -4.65 -19.71 7.44
CA LEU A 45 -4.91 -18.91 6.23
C LEU A 45 -3.70 -18.05 5.84
N CYS A 46 -3.01 -17.48 6.82
CA CYS A 46 -1.83 -16.65 6.58
C CYS A 46 -0.61 -17.48 6.11
N ALA A 47 -0.42 -18.69 6.66
CA ALA A 47 0.63 -19.60 6.23
C ALA A 47 0.40 -20.06 4.78
N GLU A 48 -0.83 -20.43 4.42
CA GLU A 48 -1.20 -20.82 3.04
C GLU A 48 -0.96 -19.72 2.00
N ALA A 49 -0.92 -18.45 2.42
CA ALA A 49 -0.60 -17.32 1.54
C ALA A 49 0.91 -17.15 1.27
N ILE A 50 1.76 -17.97 1.88
CA ILE A 50 3.21 -18.05 1.65
C ILE A 50 3.49 -19.38 0.92
N PRO A 51 3.11 -19.52 -0.36
CA PRO A 51 3.15 -20.82 -1.04
C PRO A 51 4.56 -21.35 -1.28
N ASP A 52 5.53 -20.44 -1.37
CA ASP A 52 6.92 -20.70 -1.73
C ASP A 52 7.82 -19.56 -1.19
N THR A 53 9.13 -19.69 -1.43
CA THR A 53 10.13 -18.68 -1.02
C THR A 53 10.12 -17.41 -1.87
N ALA A 54 9.35 -17.37 -2.96
CA ALA A 54 9.14 -16.18 -3.80
C ALA A 54 7.95 -15.32 -3.31
N GLY A 55 7.16 -15.81 -2.34
CA GLY A 55 6.09 -15.07 -1.69
C GLY A 55 6.56 -14.13 -0.56
N PRO A 56 5.62 -13.67 0.29
CA PRO A 56 5.96 -12.88 1.48
C PRO A 56 6.91 -13.63 2.42
N GLN A 57 8.01 -13.01 2.78
CA GLN A 57 9.01 -13.57 3.71
C GLN A 57 8.61 -13.42 5.17
N SER A 58 7.72 -12.47 5.46
CA SER A 58 7.17 -12.25 6.78
C SER A 58 5.79 -11.65 6.69
N LEU A 59 4.91 -12.09 7.58
CA LEU A 59 3.54 -11.61 7.75
C LEU A 59 3.28 -11.46 9.25
N VAL A 60 2.75 -10.31 9.64
CA VAL A 60 2.52 -9.94 11.03
C VAL A 60 1.13 -9.37 11.17
N ARG A 61 0.43 -9.80 12.21
CA ARG A 61 -0.87 -9.25 12.58
C ARG A 61 -0.74 -8.28 13.73
N PHE A 62 -1.37 -7.12 13.57
CA PHE A 62 -1.59 -6.15 14.63
C PHE A 62 -3.09 -5.94 14.87
N ALA A 63 -3.51 -5.93 16.13
CA ALA A 63 -4.86 -5.59 16.53
C ALA A 63 -4.83 -4.60 17.70
N ARG A 64 -5.45 -3.43 17.51
CA ARG A 64 -5.54 -2.35 18.51
C ARG A 64 -4.16 -1.97 19.10
N GLY A 65 -3.14 -1.98 18.24
CA GLY A 65 -1.76 -1.67 18.62
C GLY A 65 -0.98 -2.82 19.29
N PHE A 66 -1.62 -3.96 19.53
CA PHE A 66 -0.96 -5.19 19.99
C PHE A 66 -0.46 -6.02 18.80
N HIS A 67 0.68 -6.65 18.99
CA HIS A 67 1.21 -7.65 18.06
C HIS A 67 0.65 -9.00 18.46
N ASP A 68 -0.18 -9.59 17.60
CA ASP A 68 -0.87 -10.86 17.89
C ASP A 68 0.03 -12.05 17.55
N PHE A 69 0.52 -12.11 16.30
CA PHE A 69 1.38 -13.18 15.83
C PHE A 69 2.26 -12.74 14.66
N THR A 70 3.32 -13.51 14.40
CA THR A 70 4.22 -13.41 13.24
C THR A 70 4.33 -14.77 12.56
N ILE A 71 4.34 -14.76 11.23
CA ILE A 71 4.77 -15.89 10.40
C ILE A 71 5.98 -15.40 9.59
N ASP A 72 7.06 -16.16 9.56
CA ASP A 72 8.25 -15.82 8.76
C ASP A 72 8.96 -17.03 8.14
N LEU A 73 9.72 -16.76 7.09
CA LEU A 73 10.62 -17.71 6.41
C LEU A 73 12.06 -17.58 6.91
N LEU A 74 12.27 -17.52 8.23
CA LEU A 74 13.62 -17.48 8.82
C LEU A 74 14.04 -18.83 9.44
N GLY A 75 13.22 -19.88 9.33
CA GLY A 75 13.38 -21.15 10.04
C GLY A 75 14.73 -21.86 9.88
N GLU A 76 15.44 -21.67 8.76
CA GLU A 76 16.76 -22.30 8.51
C GLU A 76 17.91 -21.72 9.32
N LYS A 77 17.78 -20.49 9.82
CA LYS A 77 18.89 -19.81 10.52
C LYS A 77 18.93 -20.19 12.01
N PRO A 78 20.10 -20.17 12.67
CA PRO A 78 20.20 -20.28 14.12
C PRO A 78 19.42 -19.17 14.84
N GLU A 79 18.84 -19.46 16.01
CA GLU A 79 18.00 -18.49 16.75
C GLU A 79 18.71 -17.16 17.04
N GLU A 80 20.00 -17.22 17.38
CA GLU A 80 20.85 -16.05 17.65
C GLU A 80 20.95 -15.09 16.46
N GLU A 81 20.81 -15.60 15.23
CA GLU A 81 20.77 -14.80 14.01
C GLU A 81 19.36 -14.34 13.62
N ARG A 82 18.33 -15.11 14.02
CA ARG A 82 16.92 -14.83 13.69
C ARG A 82 16.34 -13.72 14.55
N GLU A 83 16.59 -13.77 15.85
CA GLU A 83 15.90 -12.92 16.81
C GLU A 83 16.15 -11.41 16.60
N PRO A 84 17.40 -10.95 16.34
CA PRO A 84 17.64 -9.54 16.03
C PRO A 84 16.85 -9.05 14.80
N VAL A 85 16.73 -9.91 13.78
CA VAL A 85 15.97 -9.61 12.55
C VAL A 85 14.47 -9.54 12.85
N ARG A 86 13.95 -10.46 13.65
CA ARG A 86 12.54 -10.50 14.06
C ARG A 86 12.15 -9.27 14.89
N VAL A 87 12.97 -8.90 15.88
CA VAL A 87 12.76 -7.68 16.69
C VAL A 87 12.76 -6.43 15.81
N ALA A 88 13.76 -6.30 14.93
CA ALA A 88 13.85 -5.14 14.03
C ALA A 88 12.63 -5.05 13.10
N ARG A 89 12.22 -6.16 12.48
CA ARG A 89 11.03 -6.23 11.60
C ARG A 89 9.75 -5.92 12.36
N ARG A 90 9.56 -6.48 13.55
CA ARG A 90 8.38 -6.24 14.42
C ARG A 90 8.24 -4.76 14.75
N HIS A 91 9.35 -4.12 15.16
CA HIS A 91 9.38 -2.69 15.41
C HIS A 91 9.04 -1.88 14.15
N ALA A 92 9.67 -2.20 13.02
CA ALA A 92 9.45 -1.49 11.78
C ALA A 92 8.00 -1.65 11.25
N PHE A 93 7.40 -2.84 11.32
CA PHE A 93 6.00 -3.05 10.96
C PHE A 93 5.03 -2.32 11.88
N ARG A 94 5.32 -2.24 13.18
CA ARG A 94 4.54 -1.39 14.09
C ARG A 94 4.57 0.07 13.64
N GLN A 95 5.74 0.58 13.23
CA GLN A 95 5.86 1.94 12.71
C GLN A 95 5.11 2.13 11.37
N VAL A 96 5.07 1.10 10.51
CA VAL A 96 4.24 1.09 9.30
C VAL A 96 2.76 1.24 9.67
N VAL A 97 2.23 0.43 10.59
CA VAL A 97 0.83 0.52 11.03
C VAL A 97 0.50 1.91 11.57
N LEU A 98 1.33 2.45 12.46
CA LEU A 98 1.14 3.81 13.01
C LEU A 98 1.19 4.88 11.91
N GLY A 99 2.02 4.69 10.88
CA GLY A 99 2.05 5.58 9.71
C GLY A 99 0.77 5.48 8.89
N VAL A 100 0.28 4.27 8.65
CA VAL A 100 -0.98 4.00 7.94
C VAL A 100 -2.17 4.63 8.67
N GLU A 101 -2.25 4.52 10.00
CA GLU A 101 -3.33 5.15 10.79
C GLU A 101 -3.30 6.69 10.69
N ARG A 102 -2.13 7.32 10.66
CA ARG A 102 -2.01 8.77 10.46
C ARG A 102 -2.41 9.18 9.04
N LEU A 103 -2.02 8.40 8.04
CA LEU A 103 -2.43 8.62 6.66
C LEU A 103 -3.94 8.46 6.49
N ASP A 104 -4.55 7.46 7.14
CA ASP A 104 -6.01 7.26 7.15
C ASP A 104 -6.74 8.48 7.72
N GLN A 105 -6.31 8.98 8.88
CA GLN A 105 -6.88 10.19 9.49
C GLN A 105 -6.80 11.40 8.54
N MET A 106 -5.67 11.58 7.87
CA MET A 106 -5.45 12.68 6.94
C MET A 106 -6.32 12.54 5.67
N LEU A 107 -6.45 11.32 5.14
CA LEU A 107 -7.33 11.02 4.00
C LEU A 107 -8.81 11.19 4.35
N GLY A 108 -9.18 11.09 5.63
CA GLY A 108 -10.53 11.39 6.11
C GLY A 108 -11.05 12.79 5.72
N GLU A 109 -10.16 13.77 5.54
CA GLU A 109 -10.54 15.11 5.04
C GLU A 109 -11.10 15.08 3.61
N LEU A 110 -10.74 14.05 2.83
CA LEU A 110 -11.20 13.88 1.46
C LEU A 110 -12.57 13.22 1.35
N ASP A 111 -13.18 12.75 2.44
CA ASP A 111 -14.47 12.04 2.42
C ASP A 111 -14.46 10.85 1.42
N THR A 112 -13.41 10.03 1.50
CA THR A 112 -13.16 8.89 0.61
C THR A 112 -13.45 7.53 1.25
N GLY A 113 -13.96 7.54 2.48
CA GLY A 113 -14.05 6.36 3.35
C GLY A 113 -12.68 5.93 3.92
N PRO A 114 -12.65 4.87 4.75
CA PRO A 114 -11.46 4.42 5.45
C PRO A 114 -10.40 3.85 4.50
N LEU A 115 -9.13 4.01 4.88
CA LEU A 115 -7.98 3.36 4.27
C LEU A 115 -8.05 1.85 4.51
N MET A 116 -8.11 1.10 3.42
CA MET A 116 -8.28 -0.35 3.38
C MET A 116 -6.95 -1.05 3.16
N ARG A 117 -6.07 -0.46 2.33
CA ARG A 117 -4.79 -1.05 2.00
C ARG A 117 -3.74 0.03 1.74
N THR A 118 -2.52 -0.25 2.18
CA THR A 118 -1.32 0.52 1.84
C THR A 118 -0.28 -0.41 1.22
N VAL A 119 0.23 -0.04 0.05
CA VAL A 119 1.33 -0.75 -0.61
C VAL A 119 2.50 0.19 -0.77
N VAL A 120 3.66 -0.21 -0.27
CA VAL A 120 4.92 0.49 -0.50
C VAL A 120 5.85 -0.42 -1.28
N GLN A 121 6.11 -0.07 -2.52
CA GLN A 121 7.10 -0.75 -3.35
C GLN A 121 8.43 -0.01 -3.28
N THR A 122 9.51 -0.77 -3.27
CA THR A 122 10.90 -0.32 -3.31
C THR A 122 11.62 -1.04 -4.44
N ARG A 123 12.91 -0.73 -4.67
CA ARG A 123 13.75 -1.49 -5.61
C ARG A 123 14.08 -2.91 -5.15
N SER A 124 13.90 -3.22 -3.86
CA SER A 124 14.29 -4.51 -3.26
C SER A 124 13.10 -5.35 -2.80
N GLY A 125 11.86 -4.89 -3.04
CA GLY A 125 10.67 -5.59 -2.57
C GLY A 125 9.48 -4.68 -2.27
N ILE A 126 8.51 -5.23 -1.56
CA ILE A 126 7.22 -4.62 -1.23
C ILE A 126 6.91 -4.80 0.27
N VAL A 127 6.35 -3.76 0.88
CA VAL A 127 5.61 -3.84 2.14
C VAL A 127 4.15 -3.59 1.86
N HIS A 128 3.29 -4.49 2.30
CA HIS A 128 1.85 -4.41 2.18
C HIS A 128 1.24 -4.33 3.57
N CYS A 129 0.30 -3.41 3.80
CA CYS A 129 -0.48 -3.30 5.01
C CYS A 129 -1.96 -3.31 4.62
N GLY A 130 -2.66 -4.40 4.92
CA GLY A 130 -4.10 -4.53 4.64
C GLY A 130 -4.91 -4.45 5.92
N ARG A 131 -6.00 -3.68 5.90
CA ARG A 131 -6.96 -3.56 7.00
C ARG A 131 -7.93 -4.73 6.95
N VAL A 132 -7.96 -5.53 8.01
CA VAL A 132 -8.94 -6.60 8.17
C VAL A 132 -10.24 -6.02 8.72
N ARG A 133 -10.17 -5.23 9.80
CA ARG A 133 -11.28 -4.45 10.35
C ARG A 133 -10.73 -3.19 11.01
N PRO A 134 -11.56 -2.22 11.45
CA PRO A 134 -11.05 -1.03 12.12
C PRO A 134 -10.09 -1.37 13.28
N GLY A 135 -8.87 -0.85 13.22
CA GLY A 135 -7.80 -1.11 14.19
C GLY A 135 -7.12 -2.47 14.06
N GLU A 136 -7.37 -3.24 12.99
CA GLU A 136 -6.72 -4.53 12.75
C GLU A 136 -6.09 -4.62 11.37
N TYR A 137 -4.80 -4.95 11.37
CA TYR A 137 -3.95 -4.87 10.21
C TYR A 137 -3.15 -6.15 10.03
N LEU A 138 -3.00 -6.53 8.77
CA LEU A 138 -2.11 -7.56 8.31
C LEU A 138 -0.97 -6.89 7.53
N VAL A 139 0.23 -6.96 8.07
CA VAL A 139 1.42 -6.37 7.47
C VAL A 139 2.30 -7.48 6.92
N ALA A 140 2.69 -7.39 5.66
CA ALA A 140 3.56 -8.36 5.01
C ALA A 140 4.73 -7.68 4.31
N ALA A 141 5.86 -8.37 4.26
CA ALA A 141 7.02 -7.96 3.50
C ALA A 141 7.47 -9.08 2.57
N ALA A 142 7.76 -8.73 1.33
CA ALA A 142 8.34 -9.62 0.35
C ALA A 142 9.54 -8.94 -0.30
N ARG A 143 10.66 -9.67 -0.45
CA ARG A 143 11.91 -9.18 -1.06
C ARG A 143 12.24 -10.04 -2.27
N ASP A 144 12.97 -9.46 -3.21
CA ASP A 144 13.49 -10.17 -4.39
C ASP A 144 12.39 -10.96 -5.14
N VAL A 145 11.21 -10.35 -5.21
CA VAL A 145 10.01 -10.95 -5.79
C VAL A 145 10.01 -10.74 -7.30
N ASP A 146 9.85 -11.82 -8.05
CA ASP A 146 9.76 -11.78 -9.51
C ASP A 146 8.50 -11.05 -9.99
N ASP A 147 7.37 -11.28 -9.31
CA ASP A 147 6.07 -10.66 -9.61
C ASP A 147 5.44 -9.98 -8.37
N LEU A 148 5.71 -8.68 -8.26
CA LEU A 148 5.17 -7.84 -7.19
C LEU A 148 3.65 -7.68 -7.28
N GLU A 149 3.07 -7.74 -8.49
CA GLU A 149 1.63 -7.61 -8.68
C GLU A 149 0.90 -8.87 -8.23
N LEU A 150 1.42 -10.04 -8.58
CA LEU A 150 0.90 -11.31 -8.08
C LEU A 150 0.98 -11.38 -6.56
N THR A 151 2.08 -10.92 -5.97
CA THR A 151 2.26 -10.88 -4.51
C THR A 151 1.24 -9.95 -3.84
N ASP A 152 1.06 -8.74 -4.38
CA ASP A 152 0.04 -7.80 -3.91
C ASP A 152 -1.37 -8.39 -4.01
N ARG A 153 -1.72 -9.00 -5.14
CA ARG A 153 -3.02 -9.65 -5.35
C ARG A 153 -3.25 -10.82 -4.39
N ARG A 154 -2.23 -11.63 -4.10
CA ARG A 154 -2.29 -12.72 -3.12
C ARG A 154 -2.60 -12.18 -1.72
N LEU A 155 -1.94 -11.10 -1.32
CA LEU A 155 -2.15 -10.46 -0.01
C LEU A 155 -3.53 -9.80 0.09
N CYS A 156 -4.01 -9.17 -0.98
CA CYS A 156 -5.38 -8.66 -1.07
C CYS A 156 -6.40 -9.79 -0.91
N THR A 157 -6.19 -10.91 -1.61
CA THR A 157 -7.04 -12.11 -1.52
C THR A 157 -7.05 -12.68 -0.10
N LEU A 158 -5.90 -12.74 0.57
CA LEU A 158 -5.80 -13.18 1.96
C LEU A 158 -6.61 -12.27 2.90
N VAL A 159 -6.47 -10.95 2.78
CA VAL A 159 -7.24 -10.00 3.60
C VAL A 159 -8.73 -10.18 3.38
N THR A 160 -9.19 -10.29 2.12
CA THR A 160 -10.60 -10.57 1.80
C THR A 160 -11.08 -11.89 2.38
N LYS A 161 -10.28 -12.96 2.29
CA LYS A 161 -10.63 -14.26 2.91
C LYS A 161 -10.79 -14.14 4.42
N ILE A 162 -9.84 -13.52 5.12
CA ILE A 162 -9.92 -13.32 6.57
C ILE A 162 -11.21 -12.55 6.93
N ARG A 163 -11.49 -11.47 6.19
CA ARG A 163 -12.69 -10.66 6.39
C ARG A 163 -13.99 -11.45 6.21
N ASN A 164 -14.09 -12.19 5.11
CA ASN A 164 -15.32 -12.89 4.75
C ASN A 164 -15.51 -14.14 5.61
N GLU A 165 -14.49 -14.99 5.70
CA GLU A 165 -14.58 -16.33 6.31
C GLU A 165 -14.53 -16.29 7.83
N LEU A 166 -13.71 -15.39 8.42
CA LEU A 166 -13.53 -15.32 9.88
C LEU A 166 -14.32 -14.21 10.56
N HIS A 167 -14.71 -13.17 9.83
CA HIS A 167 -15.43 -12.02 10.40
C HIS A 167 -16.82 -11.77 9.80
N GLY A 168 -17.21 -12.47 8.73
CA GLY A 168 -18.50 -12.27 8.08
C GLY A 168 -18.69 -10.87 7.50
N LEU A 169 -17.59 -10.18 7.18
CA LEU A 169 -17.60 -8.84 6.60
C LEU A 169 -17.71 -8.92 5.07
N SER A 170 -18.18 -7.84 4.44
CA SER A 170 -18.23 -7.72 2.99
C SER A 170 -16.82 -7.55 2.38
N ASP A 171 -16.67 -7.97 1.13
CA ASP A 171 -15.49 -7.70 0.32
C ASP A 171 -15.39 -6.21 -0.01
N GLU A 172 -14.19 -5.67 0.19
CA GLU A 172 -13.84 -4.28 -0.08
C GLU A 172 -13.13 -4.12 -1.45
N ASP A 173 -12.87 -5.24 -2.15
CA ASP A 173 -12.10 -5.30 -3.41
C ASP A 173 -10.78 -4.51 -3.33
N PRO A 174 -9.92 -4.74 -2.32
CA PRO A 174 -8.64 -4.05 -2.21
C PRO A 174 -7.81 -4.30 -3.47
N GLY A 175 -7.35 -3.21 -4.10
CA GLY A 175 -6.64 -3.25 -5.38
C GLY A 175 -7.51 -3.20 -6.62
N GLY A 176 -8.84 -3.32 -6.51
CA GLY A 176 -9.74 -3.20 -7.65
C GLY A 176 -9.53 -4.28 -8.71
N TYR A 177 -9.22 -5.51 -8.29
CA TYR A 177 -8.87 -6.60 -9.20
C TYR A 177 -10.09 -7.28 -9.83
N SER A 178 -11.28 -7.10 -9.25
CA SER A 178 -12.51 -7.76 -9.69
C SER A 178 -12.96 -7.34 -11.09
N ASP A 179 -12.78 -6.07 -11.46
CA ASP A 179 -13.20 -5.49 -12.76
C ASP A 179 -12.03 -5.21 -13.72
N ALA A 180 -10.86 -5.81 -13.51
CA ALA A 180 -9.63 -5.46 -14.24
C ALA A 180 -9.72 -5.58 -15.78
N LEU A 181 -10.69 -6.34 -16.31
CA LEU A 181 -10.78 -6.70 -17.74
C LEU A 181 -11.61 -5.74 -18.61
N VAL A 182 -12.34 -4.78 -18.05
CA VAL A 182 -13.19 -3.87 -18.84
C VAL A 182 -12.47 -2.54 -19.06
N SER A 183 -11.87 -2.36 -20.25
CA SER A 183 -11.32 -1.07 -20.68
C SER A 183 -12.41 -0.22 -21.32
N LEU A 184 -12.67 0.96 -20.77
CA LEU A 184 -13.51 1.99 -21.38
C LEU A 184 -12.65 3.23 -21.60
N GLU A 185 -12.24 3.46 -22.84
CA GLU A 185 -11.49 4.66 -23.22
C GLU A 185 -12.46 5.81 -23.45
N ARG A 186 -12.74 6.55 -22.38
CA ARG A 186 -13.61 7.74 -22.42
C ARG A 186 -12.93 8.92 -21.76
N SER A 187 -12.53 9.89 -22.58
CA SER A 187 -12.02 11.17 -22.11
C SER A 187 -13.18 12.08 -21.67
N GLY A 188 -12.97 12.80 -20.56
CA GLY A 188 -13.85 13.88 -20.11
C GLY A 188 -13.24 15.25 -20.43
N PRO A 189 -13.95 16.36 -20.16
CA PRO A 189 -13.33 17.69 -20.19
C PRO A 189 -12.17 17.71 -19.19
N ILE A 190 -10.98 18.10 -19.66
CA ILE A 190 -9.78 18.18 -18.83
C ILE A 190 -9.67 19.59 -18.27
N SER A 191 -9.60 19.68 -16.94
CA SER A 191 -9.25 20.90 -16.22
C SER A 191 -7.78 20.80 -15.83
N ASN A 192 -6.98 21.82 -16.14
CA ASN A 192 -5.56 21.85 -15.81
C ASN A 192 -5.18 23.08 -15.00
N ARG A 193 -4.13 22.97 -14.20
CA ARG A 193 -3.60 24.03 -13.34
C ARG A 193 -2.08 24.03 -13.43
N PRO A 194 -1.46 25.05 -14.05
CA PRO A 194 -0.01 25.19 -14.03
C PRO A 194 0.45 25.52 -12.60
N GLY A 195 1.59 24.96 -12.22
CA GLY A 195 2.29 25.30 -10.99
C GLY A 195 3.29 26.44 -11.19
N GLU A 196 4.18 26.62 -10.22
CA GLU A 196 5.15 27.72 -10.21
C GLU A 196 6.39 27.45 -11.07
N SER A 197 6.65 26.18 -11.39
CA SER A 197 7.86 25.76 -12.11
C SER A 197 7.59 25.45 -13.58
N ALA A 198 8.54 25.81 -14.44
CA ALA A 198 8.51 25.46 -15.85
C ALA A 198 8.54 23.94 -16.03
N PHE A 199 7.84 23.46 -17.06
CA PHE A 199 7.67 22.03 -17.29
C PHE A 199 7.52 21.70 -18.77
N SER A 200 8.00 20.51 -19.16
CA SER A 200 8.01 20.08 -20.56
C SER A 200 6.58 19.92 -21.12
N PRO A 201 6.27 20.52 -22.30
CA PRO A 201 4.98 20.33 -22.97
C PRO A 201 4.66 18.87 -23.31
N ASP A 202 5.69 18.06 -23.58
CA ASP A 202 5.54 16.63 -23.90
C ASP A 202 4.95 15.85 -22.71
N VAL A 203 5.51 16.06 -21.52
CA VAL A 203 4.98 15.38 -20.33
C VAL A 203 3.57 15.86 -19.99
N ARG A 204 3.28 17.15 -20.15
CA ARG A 204 1.91 17.67 -20.00
C ARG A 204 0.94 16.92 -20.90
N GLN A 205 1.28 16.75 -22.17
CA GLN A 205 0.45 16.03 -23.14
C GLN A 205 0.20 14.58 -22.70
N VAL A 206 1.24 13.90 -22.19
CA VAL A 206 1.11 12.50 -21.72
C VAL A 206 0.27 12.38 -20.45
N MET A 207 0.40 13.31 -19.50
CA MET A 207 -0.47 13.35 -18.32
C MET A 207 -1.93 13.53 -18.74
N ASP A 208 -2.23 14.54 -19.56
CA ASP A 208 -3.59 14.83 -20.03
C ASP A 208 -4.20 13.64 -20.80
N ALA A 209 -3.42 12.99 -21.68
CA ALA A 209 -3.87 11.86 -22.49
C ALA A 209 -4.18 10.59 -21.68
N ASN A 210 -3.65 10.45 -20.46
CA ASN A 210 -3.88 9.27 -19.63
C ASN A 210 -5.07 9.42 -18.67
N LEU A 211 -5.63 10.62 -18.52
CA LEU A 211 -6.84 10.83 -17.72
C LEU A 211 -8.09 10.21 -18.37
N SER A 212 -9.01 9.74 -17.54
CA SER A 212 -10.26 9.10 -17.97
C SER A 212 -11.32 9.20 -16.88
N VAL A 213 -12.57 9.32 -17.28
CA VAL A 213 -13.71 9.38 -16.34
C VAL A 213 -14.00 8.03 -15.68
N ASP A 214 -13.41 6.95 -16.17
CA ASP A 214 -13.71 5.58 -15.74
C ASP A 214 -12.66 4.97 -14.81
N ASP A 215 -11.45 5.53 -14.75
CA ASP A 215 -10.35 5.03 -13.91
C ASP A 215 -9.46 6.13 -13.33
N LEU A 216 -8.54 6.74 -14.08
CA LEU A 216 -7.58 7.72 -13.58
C LEU A 216 -8.15 9.14 -13.69
N HIS A 217 -8.61 9.71 -12.57
CA HIS A 217 -9.39 10.94 -12.57
C HIS A 217 -8.56 12.21 -12.34
N TYR A 218 -7.39 12.08 -11.73
CA TYR A 218 -6.51 13.19 -11.36
C TYR A 218 -5.05 12.78 -11.48
N LEU A 219 -4.22 13.73 -11.92
CA LEU A 219 -2.77 13.64 -11.94
C LEU A 219 -2.17 14.96 -11.45
N ALA A 220 -1.10 14.88 -10.68
CA ALA A 220 -0.31 16.04 -10.31
C ALA A 220 1.17 15.69 -10.21
N LEU A 221 2.01 16.52 -10.80
CA LEU A 221 3.45 16.43 -10.72
C LEU A 221 3.97 17.46 -9.71
N TYR A 222 4.88 17.00 -8.87
CA TYR A 222 5.56 17.82 -7.88
C TYR A 222 7.07 17.75 -8.08
N LYS A 223 7.73 18.88 -7.80
CA LYS A 223 9.19 19.00 -7.70
C LYS A 223 9.53 19.65 -6.38
N ASP A 224 10.41 19.05 -5.59
CA ASP A 224 10.75 19.55 -4.25
C ASP A 224 9.50 19.82 -3.36
N TRP A 225 8.48 18.98 -3.46
CA TRP A 225 7.18 19.15 -2.79
C TRP A 225 6.36 20.38 -3.22
N ARG A 226 6.72 21.03 -4.33
CA ARG A 226 5.98 22.14 -4.92
C ARG A 226 5.21 21.68 -6.15
N PRO A 227 3.95 22.11 -6.34
CA PRO A 227 3.18 21.72 -7.50
C PRO A 227 3.78 22.33 -8.77
N VAL A 228 3.95 21.50 -9.79
CA VAL A 228 4.45 21.90 -11.12
C VAL A 228 3.34 21.89 -12.15
N TYR A 229 2.50 20.85 -12.13
CA TYR A 229 1.36 20.73 -13.01
C TYR A 229 0.33 19.80 -12.40
N SER A 230 -0.95 20.13 -12.48
CA SER A 230 -2.03 19.17 -12.20
C SER A 230 -3.10 19.21 -13.27
N CYS A 231 -3.72 18.06 -13.51
CA CYS A 231 -4.86 17.93 -14.41
C CYS A 231 -5.87 16.90 -13.89
N ASP A 232 -7.14 17.09 -14.24
CA ASP A 232 -8.23 16.24 -13.79
C ASP A 232 -9.41 16.25 -14.77
N VAL A 233 -10.31 15.28 -14.60
CA VAL A 233 -11.58 15.17 -15.35
C VAL A 233 -12.81 15.36 -14.45
N PHE A 234 -12.67 16.03 -13.31
CA PHE A 234 -13.73 16.12 -12.29
C PHE A 234 -15.00 16.80 -12.80
N ASP A 235 -14.89 17.68 -13.80
CA ASP A 235 -16.02 18.38 -14.39
C ASP A 235 -16.90 17.50 -15.29
N ALA A 236 -16.48 16.26 -15.56
CA ALA A 236 -17.30 15.28 -16.28
C ALA A 236 -18.62 15.00 -15.54
N PRO A 237 -19.79 15.10 -16.21
CA PRO A 237 -21.10 14.81 -15.59
C PRO A 237 -21.22 13.42 -14.95
N ARG A 238 -20.51 12.41 -15.49
CA ARG A 238 -20.49 11.04 -14.96
C ARG A 238 -19.89 10.94 -13.56
N LEU A 239 -19.07 11.90 -13.14
CA LEU A 239 -18.47 11.92 -11.80
C LEU A 239 -19.32 12.65 -10.76
N LYS A 240 -20.52 13.14 -11.12
CA LYS A 240 -21.37 13.94 -10.21
C LYS A 240 -21.59 13.28 -8.84
N SER A 241 -21.77 11.95 -8.79
CA SER A 241 -21.98 11.22 -7.54
C SER A 241 -20.77 11.25 -6.60
N ALA A 242 -19.55 11.29 -7.15
CA ALA A 242 -18.32 11.37 -6.35
C ALA A 242 -18.15 12.72 -5.64
N PHE A 243 -18.95 13.73 -6.00
CA PHE A 243 -18.90 15.11 -5.49
C PHE A 243 -20.22 15.50 -4.80
N PHE A 244 -20.93 14.54 -4.22
CA PHE A 244 -22.21 14.81 -3.54
C PHE A 244 -22.03 15.64 -2.26
N THR A 245 -21.00 15.34 -1.47
CA THR A 245 -20.67 15.96 -0.18
C THR A 245 -19.62 17.06 -0.29
N MET A 246 -18.87 17.10 -1.39
CA MET A 246 -17.71 17.97 -1.59
C MET A 246 -17.68 18.57 -2.98
N THR A 247 -17.42 19.88 -3.08
CA THR A 247 -17.27 20.52 -4.39
C THR A 247 -15.97 20.11 -5.08
N ARG A 248 -15.97 20.10 -6.42
CA ARG A 248 -14.76 19.80 -7.22
C ARG A 248 -13.59 20.73 -6.90
N HIS A 249 -13.90 22.02 -6.72
CA HIS A 249 -12.91 23.02 -6.34
C HIS A 249 -12.30 22.73 -4.96
N ARG A 250 -13.13 22.42 -3.96
CA ARG A 250 -12.63 22.08 -2.63
C ARG A 250 -11.77 20.81 -2.64
N ARG A 251 -12.18 19.78 -3.39
CA ARG A 251 -11.40 18.54 -3.50
C ARG A 251 -10.02 18.77 -4.14
N ARG A 252 -9.96 19.63 -5.16
CA ARG A 252 -8.71 20.06 -5.78
C ARG A 252 -7.76 20.75 -4.78
N GLU A 253 -8.26 21.69 -3.98
CA GLU A 253 -7.49 22.32 -2.90
C GLU A 253 -6.99 21.30 -1.88
N LEU A 254 -7.84 20.35 -1.49
CA LEU A 254 -7.47 19.32 -0.52
C LEU A 254 -6.38 18.39 -1.07
N TYR A 255 -6.35 18.06 -2.36
CA TYR A 255 -5.22 17.32 -2.93
C TYR A 255 -3.92 18.12 -2.90
N ASP A 256 -3.99 19.42 -3.17
CA ASP A 256 -2.83 20.30 -3.07
C ASP A 256 -2.31 20.36 -1.62
N ASP A 257 -3.20 20.49 -0.63
CA ASP A 257 -2.88 20.49 0.80
C ASP A 257 -2.38 19.12 1.30
N LEU A 258 -2.96 18.03 0.82
CA LEU A 258 -2.66 16.66 1.23
C LEU A 258 -1.18 16.36 1.09
N VAL A 259 -0.59 16.69 -0.06
CA VAL A 259 0.83 16.41 -0.36
C VAL A 259 1.76 17.11 0.64
N HIS A 260 1.44 18.37 0.98
CA HIS A 260 2.21 19.14 1.96
C HIS A 260 2.12 18.54 3.37
N LYS A 261 0.92 18.17 3.80
CA LYS A 261 0.67 17.53 5.10
C LYS A 261 1.32 16.14 5.17
N ALA A 262 1.19 15.36 4.11
CA ALA A 262 1.65 13.97 4.00
C ALA A 262 3.18 13.84 4.01
N ARG A 263 3.93 14.91 3.68
CA ARG A 263 5.39 14.87 3.56
C ARG A 263 6.08 14.17 4.72
N ARG A 264 5.70 14.53 5.95
CA ARG A 264 6.32 13.97 7.15
C ARG A 264 6.00 12.49 7.30
N ASP A 265 4.75 12.11 7.08
CA ASP A 265 4.27 10.75 7.26
C ASP A 265 4.76 9.80 6.16
N ILE A 266 4.82 10.26 4.90
CA ILE A 266 5.44 9.54 3.78
C ILE A 266 6.92 9.29 4.05
N ASN A 267 7.66 10.30 4.51
CA ASN A 267 9.08 10.15 4.86
C ASN A 267 9.29 9.20 6.05
N HIS A 268 8.40 9.24 7.05
CA HIS A 268 8.43 8.31 8.17
C HIS A 268 8.17 6.88 7.71
N LEU A 269 7.10 6.67 6.94
CA LEU A 269 6.75 5.38 6.34
C LEU A 269 7.90 4.84 5.49
N GLY A 270 8.52 5.68 4.65
CA GLY A 270 9.66 5.29 3.82
C GLY A 270 10.89 4.85 4.61
N ARG A 271 11.15 5.44 5.79
CA ARG A 271 12.21 4.98 6.70
C ARG A 271 11.87 3.63 7.32
N SER A 272 10.65 3.46 7.83
CA SER A 272 10.21 2.18 8.39
C SER A 272 10.24 1.05 7.37
N VAL A 273 9.87 1.32 6.12
CA VAL A 273 9.97 0.34 5.03
C VAL A 273 11.43 0.03 4.68
N ARG A 274 12.32 1.02 4.70
CA ARG A 274 13.76 0.81 4.49
C ARG A 274 14.36 -0.11 5.56
N ASP A 275 13.91 0.00 6.81
CA ASP A 275 14.37 -0.87 7.89
C ASP A 275 13.96 -2.35 7.68
N VAL A 276 12.90 -2.61 6.91
CA VAL A 276 12.43 -3.96 6.58
C VAL A 276 13.03 -4.50 5.29
N ILE A 277 12.99 -3.71 4.22
CA ILE A 277 13.30 -4.12 2.85
C ILE A 277 14.69 -3.65 2.40
N GLY A 278 15.33 -2.70 3.09
CA GLY A 278 16.66 -2.19 2.77
C GLY A 278 16.70 -1.09 1.71
N ALA A 279 15.55 -0.65 1.19
CA ALA A 279 15.45 0.36 0.14
C ALA A 279 14.34 1.38 0.42
N GLY A 280 14.48 2.58 -0.15
CA GLY A 280 13.44 3.62 -0.08
C GLY A 280 12.25 3.35 -1.01
N PRO A 281 11.10 4.01 -0.76
CA PRO A 281 9.92 3.86 -1.59
C PRO A 281 10.16 4.41 -3.00
N ILE A 282 9.69 3.66 -4.01
CA ILE A 282 9.55 4.13 -5.40
C ILE A 282 8.08 4.29 -5.79
N ARG A 283 7.19 3.59 -5.09
CA ARG A 283 5.74 3.71 -5.24
C ARG A 283 5.05 3.52 -3.90
N ILE A 284 4.04 4.34 -3.63
CA ILE A 284 3.11 4.21 -2.52
C ILE A 284 1.69 4.19 -3.11
N VAL A 285 0.86 3.25 -2.67
CA VAL A 285 -0.58 3.19 -2.99
C VAL A 285 -1.35 3.25 -1.69
N LEU A 286 -2.28 4.19 -1.59
CA LEU A 286 -3.21 4.36 -0.46
C LEU A 286 -4.62 4.12 -0.98
N ASP A 287 -5.15 2.95 -0.65
CA ASP A 287 -6.39 2.39 -1.19
C ASP A 287 -7.51 2.54 -0.16
N VAL A 288 -8.52 3.34 -0.49
CA VAL A 288 -9.61 3.80 0.39
C VAL A 288 -10.94 3.33 -0.16
N GLU A 289 -12.00 3.23 0.64
CA GLU A 289 -13.29 2.66 0.21
C GLU A 289 -13.83 3.19 -1.13
N SER A 290 -13.62 4.46 -1.44
CA SER A 290 -14.07 5.08 -2.68
C SER A 290 -13.09 4.98 -3.85
N GLY A 291 -11.83 4.58 -3.66
CA GLY A 291 -10.79 4.62 -4.70
C GLY A 291 -9.36 4.55 -4.16
N ALA A 292 -8.41 5.27 -4.78
CA ALA A 292 -7.03 5.24 -4.30
C ALA A 292 -6.23 6.48 -4.69
N VAL A 293 -5.20 6.77 -3.87
CA VAL A 293 -4.16 7.76 -4.14
C VAL A 293 -2.84 7.02 -4.39
N TYR A 294 -2.16 7.37 -5.48
CA TYR A 294 -0.88 6.82 -5.88
C TYR A 294 0.19 7.89 -5.75
N THR A 295 1.37 7.52 -5.26
CA THR A 295 2.57 8.36 -5.32
C THR A 295 3.70 7.56 -5.94
N HIS A 296 4.23 8.02 -7.06
CA HIS A 296 5.41 7.43 -7.72
C HIS A 296 6.58 8.40 -7.60
N VAL A 297 7.69 7.94 -7.03
CA VAL A 297 8.93 8.72 -6.91
C VAL A 297 9.67 8.64 -8.23
N LEU A 298 9.97 9.78 -8.85
CA LEU A 298 10.56 9.87 -10.18
C LEU A 298 12.09 9.93 -10.12
N ASP A 299 12.65 10.63 -9.13
CA ASP A 299 14.09 10.74 -8.95
C ASP A 299 14.50 10.76 -7.46
N LEU A 300 15.80 10.95 -7.22
CA LEU A 300 16.35 11.07 -5.87
C LEU A 300 16.22 12.50 -5.31
N ASP A 301 16.01 13.48 -6.17
CA ASP A 301 15.95 14.90 -5.81
C ASP A 301 14.57 15.28 -5.23
N GLY A 302 13.58 14.40 -5.38
CA GLY A 302 12.29 14.51 -4.74
C GLY A 302 11.16 14.89 -5.69
N ASP A 303 11.35 14.66 -7.00
CA ASP A 303 10.28 14.73 -7.98
C ASP A 303 9.37 13.51 -7.81
N PHE A 304 8.06 13.74 -7.79
CA PHE A 304 7.08 12.66 -7.69
C PHE A 304 5.78 12.99 -8.42
N LEU A 305 5.14 11.93 -8.89
CA LEU A 305 3.84 11.97 -9.52
C LEU A 305 2.77 11.44 -8.55
N VAL A 306 1.73 12.23 -8.35
CA VAL A 306 0.51 11.84 -7.63
C VAL A 306 -0.59 11.53 -8.63
N GLY A 307 -1.29 10.41 -8.42
CA GLY A 307 -2.49 10.05 -9.16
C GLY A 307 -3.65 9.78 -8.23
N VAL A 308 -4.88 9.96 -8.71
CA VAL A 308 -6.08 9.57 -7.95
C VAL A 308 -7.09 8.88 -8.83
N THR A 309 -7.67 7.81 -8.29
CA THR A 309 -8.95 7.26 -8.75
C THR A 309 -10.01 7.44 -7.67
N LEU A 310 -11.22 7.78 -8.11
CA LEU A 310 -12.44 7.93 -7.30
C LEU A 310 -13.37 6.71 -7.48
N ARG A 311 -12.83 5.58 -7.92
CA ARG A 311 -13.58 4.32 -8.08
C ARG A 311 -12.74 3.13 -7.64
N GLN A 312 -13.21 2.43 -6.61
CA GLN A 312 -12.52 1.27 -6.06
C GLN A 312 -12.24 0.17 -7.08
N SER A 313 -13.26 -0.21 -7.86
CA SER A 313 -13.10 -1.25 -8.90
C SER A 313 -12.23 -0.81 -10.10
N ALA A 314 -11.70 0.42 -10.08
CA ALA A 314 -10.79 0.94 -11.10
C ALA A 314 -9.34 1.08 -10.62
N VAL A 315 -9.04 0.74 -9.35
CA VAL A 315 -7.71 0.92 -8.75
C VAL A 315 -6.61 0.29 -9.61
N PHE A 316 -6.75 -0.98 -9.97
CA PHE A 316 -5.79 -1.66 -10.81
C PHE A 316 -5.55 -0.96 -12.17
N ARG A 317 -6.62 -0.55 -12.86
CA ARG A 317 -6.52 0.10 -14.18
C ARG A 317 -5.89 1.49 -14.09
N ALA A 318 -6.25 2.26 -13.07
CA ALA A 318 -5.67 3.57 -12.81
C ALA A 318 -4.16 3.46 -12.55
N GLU A 319 -3.71 2.47 -11.77
CA GLU A 319 -2.28 2.20 -11.56
C GLU A 319 -1.55 1.84 -12.87
N LYS A 320 -2.16 1.04 -13.76
CA LYS A 320 -1.57 0.74 -15.08
C LYS A 320 -1.41 2.00 -15.94
N ARG A 321 -2.35 2.95 -15.87
CA ARG A 321 -2.23 4.25 -16.54
C ARG A 321 -1.14 5.11 -15.90
N MET A 322 -1.06 5.14 -14.58
CA MET A 322 0.02 5.82 -13.83
C MET A 322 1.40 5.31 -14.27
N GLN A 323 1.58 4.00 -14.36
CA GLN A 323 2.85 3.40 -14.77
C GLN A 323 3.25 3.82 -16.20
N LYS A 324 2.31 3.97 -17.13
CA LYS A 324 2.58 4.48 -18.48
C LYS A 324 3.11 5.92 -18.44
N VAL A 325 2.47 6.78 -17.63
CA VAL A 325 2.91 8.17 -17.45
C VAL A 325 4.31 8.20 -16.84
N VAL A 326 4.54 7.48 -15.74
CA VAL A 326 5.86 7.41 -15.08
C VAL A 326 6.95 6.93 -16.04
N GLN A 327 6.70 5.85 -16.78
CA GLN A 327 7.67 5.34 -17.76
C GLN A 327 7.99 6.35 -18.86
N HIS A 328 7.01 7.14 -19.29
CA HIS A 328 7.24 8.21 -20.26
C HIS A 328 8.13 9.30 -19.66
N ILE A 329 7.78 9.80 -18.47
CA ILE A 329 8.54 10.85 -17.77
C ILE A 329 10.00 10.44 -17.56
N LEU A 330 10.24 9.21 -17.11
CA LEU A 330 11.59 8.71 -16.84
C LEU A 330 12.42 8.47 -18.13
N ARG A 331 11.77 8.38 -19.29
CA ARG A 331 12.44 8.21 -20.60
C ARG A 331 12.61 9.52 -21.36
N SER A 332 11.76 10.52 -21.08
CA SER A 332 11.93 11.85 -21.66
C SER A 332 13.24 12.44 -21.12
N PRO A 333 14.18 12.84 -21.99
CA PRO A 333 15.39 13.51 -21.54
C PRO A 333 14.99 14.75 -20.74
N ALA A 334 15.64 14.97 -19.59
CA ALA A 334 15.55 16.25 -18.92
C ALA A 334 16.09 17.30 -19.91
N ASP A 335 15.21 18.13 -20.46
CA ASP A 335 15.62 19.31 -21.21
C ASP A 335 16.40 20.20 -20.24
N ASN A 336 17.74 20.09 -20.29
CA ASN A 336 18.70 20.91 -19.56
C ASN A 336 18.75 22.32 -20.12
#